data_AF-A0A3B9VM10-F1
#
_entry.id   AF-A0A3B9VM10-F1
#
_cell.length_a   1.000
_cell.length_b   1.000
_cell.length_c   1.000
_cell.angle_alpha   90.00
_cell.angle_beta   90.00
_cell.angle_gamma   90.00
#
_symmetry.space_group_name_H-M   'P 1'
#
loop_
_entity.id
_entity.type
_entity.pdbx_description
1 polymer ?
#
loop_
_entity_poly.entity_id
_entity_poly.type
_entity_poly.pdbx_seq_one_letter_code
_entity_poly.pdbx_strand_id
1 'polypeptide(L)'
;MDAKQGKKLDFSPILVPLLSILVALAFGGILIFIQGINPLSAYRVLFTTAFGSFDGIAITLAKATPLILSGLAVAICLRAGLFNIGA
;
A
#
# COMPACT_ATOMS: atom_id res chain seq x y z
N MET A 1 -7.97 -32.94 28.59
CA MET A 1 -7.59 -33.52 27.28
C MET A 1 -7.90 -32.45 26.27
N ASP A 2 -7.01 -31.48 26.11
CA ASP A 2 -7.25 -30.29 25.29
C ASP A 2 -6.39 -30.39 24.04
N ALA A 3 -7.07 -30.65 22.94
CA ALA A 3 -6.47 -30.89 21.64
C ALA A 3 -5.67 -29.66 21.19
N LYS A 4 -4.41 -29.90 20.81
CA LYS A 4 -3.55 -28.97 20.07
C LYS A 4 -4.37 -28.28 18.96
N GLN A 5 -4.69 -27.00 19.17
CA GLN A 5 -5.17 -26.15 18.08
C GLN A 5 -4.04 -26.03 17.05
N GLY A 6 -4.23 -26.69 15.90
CA GLY A 6 -3.35 -26.53 14.75
C GLY A 6 -3.35 -25.06 14.31
N LYS A 7 -2.18 -24.44 14.34
CA LYS A 7 -1.96 -23.04 13.94
C LYS A 7 -2.38 -22.90 12.47
N LYS A 8 -3.60 -22.41 12.20
CA LYS A 8 -4.03 -22.05 10.84
C LYS A 8 -3.15 -20.88 10.40
N LEU A 9 -2.52 -20.98 9.24
CA LEU A 9 -1.79 -19.88 8.64
C LEU A 9 -2.82 -18.83 8.19
N ASP A 10 -2.90 -17.72 8.91
CA ASP A 10 -3.78 -16.60 8.56
C ASP A 10 -3.08 -15.71 7.52
N PHE A 11 -3.56 -15.77 6.27
CA PHE A 11 -3.03 -14.99 5.14
C PHE A 11 -3.71 -13.63 4.97
N SER A 12 -4.77 -13.36 5.74
CA SER A 12 -5.51 -12.08 5.74
C SER A 12 -4.63 -10.83 5.88
N PRO A 13 -3.58 -10.78 6.74
CA PRO A 13 -2.76 -9.57 6.91
C PRO A 13 -1.97 -9.15 5.67
N ILE A 14 -1.73 -10.05 4.71
CA ILE A 14 -1.04 -9.75 3.45
C ILE A 14 -2.06 -9.59 2.32
N LEU A 15 -3.12 -10.40 2.34
CA LEU A 15 -4.13 -10.42 1.28
C LEU A 15 -4.89 -9.09 1.20
N VAL A 16 -5.24 -8.50 2.35
CA VAL A 16 -5.98 -7.23 2.39
C VAL A 16 -5.18 -6.07 1.77
N PRO A 17 -3.92 -5.78 2.18
CA PRO A 17 -3.10 -4.76 1.52
C PRO A 17 -2.87 -5.02 0.03
N LEU A 18 -2.64 -6.28 -0.37
CA LEU A 18 -2.41 -6.63 -1.76
C LEU A 18 -3.62 -6.33 -2.64
N LEU A 19 -4.82 -6.68 -2.16
CA LEU A 19 -6.06 -6.40 -2.87
C LEU A 19 -6.32 -4.88 -2.93
N SER A 20 -6.05 -4.14 -1.86
CA SER A 20 -6.13 -2.68 -1.84
C SER A 20 -5.21 -2.03 -2.89
N ILE A 21 -3.99 -2.53 -3.07
CA ILE A 21 -3.06 -2.05 -4.10
C ILE A 21 -3.63 -2.32 -5.50
N LEU A 22 -4.15 -3.53 -5.76
CA LEU A 22 -4.75 -3.88 -7.05
C LEU A 22 -5.95 -2.99 -7.38
N VAL A 23 -6.82 -2.75 -6.40
CA VAL A 23 -7.98 -1.86 -6.57
C VAL A 23 -7.53 -0.43 -6.85
N ALA A 24 -6.53 0.08 -6.10
CA ALA A 24 -5.98 1.42 -6.34
C ALA A 24 -5.38 1.56 -7.75
N LEU A 25 -4.67 0.54 -8.24
CA LEU A 25 -4.16 0.51 -9.63
C LEU A 25 -5.30 0.39 -10.65
N ALA A 26 -6.37 -0.36 -10.38
CA ALA A 26 -7.51 -0.40 -11.29
C ALA A 26 -8.20 0.97 -11.42
N PHE A 27 -8.47 1.64 -10.29
CA PHE A 27 -9.06 2.98 -10.28
C PHE A 27 -8.15 4.02 -10.93
N GLY A 28 -6.86 4.02 -10.62
CA GLY A 28 -5.89 4.88 -11.29
C GLY A 28 -5.87 4.64 -12.80
N GLY A 29 -6.00 3.38 -13.23
CA GLY A 29 -5.98 3.02 -14.64
C GLY A 29 -7.21 3.53 -15.37
N ILE A 30 -8.39 3.47 -14.73
CA ILE A 30 -9.62 4.08 -15.23
C ILE A 30 -9.44 5.59 -15.43
N LEU A 31 -8.85 6.29 -14.45
CA LEU A 31 -8.59 7.73 -14.57
C LEU A 31 -7.64 8.07 -15.73
N ILE A 32 -6.58 7.28 -15.90
CA ILE A 32 -5.64 7.43 -17.02
C ILE A 32 -6.34 7.16 -18.36
N PHE A 33 -7.21 6.15 -18.40
CA PHE A 33 -7.98 5.81 -19.60
C PHE A 33 -8.96 6.92 -20.00
N ILE A 34 -9.64 7.55 -19.02
CA ILE A 34 -10.53 8.69 -19.25
C ILE A 34 -9.78 9.88 -19.87
N GLN A 35 -8.50 10.05 -19.55
CA GLN A 35 -7.63 11.06 -20.17
C GLN A 35 -7.18 10.72 -21.60
N GLY A 36 -7.64 9.59 -22.16
CA GLY A 36 -7.29 9.13 -23.51
C GLY A 36 -5.89 8.51 -23.61
N ILE A 37 -5.24 8.23 -22.49
CA ILE A 37 -3.90 7.64 -22.44
C ILE A 37 -4.03 6.13 -22.19
N ASN A 38 -3.19 5.32 -22.84
CA ASN A 38 -3.13 3.89 -22.55
C ASN A 38 -2.61 3.65 -21.12
N PRO A 39 -3.40 3.05 -20.20
CA PRO A 39 -2.99 2.88 -18.81
C PRO A 39 -1.76 2.00 -18.63
N LEU A 40 -1.63 0.96 -19.45
CA LEU A 40 -0.50 0.04 -19.36
C LEU A 40 0.82 0.73 -19.71
N SER A 41 0.83 1.56 -20.75
CA SER A 41 1.99 2.40 -21.10
C SER A 41 2.31 3.40 -20.00
N ALA A 42 1.30 4.06 -19.43
CA ALA A 42 1.50 4.99 -18.33
C ALA A 42 2.09 4.32 -17.09
N TYR A 43 1.61 3.13 -16.72
CA TYR A 43 2.19 2.36 -15.63
C TYR A 43 3.59 1.87 -15.92
N ARG A 44 3.88 1.46 -17.15
CA ARG A 44 5.24 1.09 -17.54
C ARG A 44 6.20 2.27 -17.33
N VAL A 45 5.82 3.47 -17.78
CA VAL A 45 6.61 4.68 -17.56
C VAL A 45 6.78 4.94 -16.06
N LEU A 46 5.69 4.94 -15.28
CA LEU A 46 5.73 5.16 -13.84
C LEU A 46 6.71 4.21 -13.14
N PHE A 47 6.64 2.91 -13.43
CA PHE A 47 7.56 1.93 -12.86
C PHE A 47 9.01 2.16 -13.29
N THR A 48 9.26 2.40 -14.58
CA THR A 48 10.63 2.65 -15.06
C THR A 48 11.21 3.95 -14.53
N THR A 49 10.40 4.99 -14.30
CA THR A 49 10.88 6.26 -13.72
C THR A 49 11.11 6.13 -12.22
N ALA A 50 10.25 5.39 -11.51
CA ALA A 50 10.39 5.18 -10.07
C ALA A 50 11.59 4.29 -9.70
N PHE A 51 11.91 3.28 -10.52
CA PHE A 51 12.95 2.30 -10.19
C PHE A 51 14.15 2.26 -11.16
N GLY A 52 14.10 3.00 -12.28
CA GLY A 52 15.13 2.94 -13.32
C GLY A 52 16.37 3.80 -13.08
N SER A 53 16.38 4.64 -12.04
CA SER A 53 17.54 5.46 -11.67
C SER A 53 17.66 5.60 -10.15
N PHE A 54 18.86 5.94 -9.68
CA PHE A 54 19.10 6.24 -8.26
C PHE A 54 18.24 7.39 -7.77
N ASP A 55 18.10 8.46 -8.56
CA ASP A 55 17.23 9.59 -8.22
C ASP A 55 15.76 9.17 -8.14
N GLY A 56 15.29 8.32 -9.07
CA GLY A 56 13.94 7.79 -9.06
C GLY A 56 13.63 7.01 -7.78
N ILE A 57 14.57 6.15 -7.36
CA ILE A 57 14.46 5.39 -6.11
C ILE A 57 14.48 6.34 -4.91
N ALA A 58 15.40 7.31 -4.90
CA ALA A 58 15.51 8.28 -3.81
C ALA A 58 14.23 9.10 -3.64
N ILE A 59 13.64 9.59 -4.74
CA ILE A 59 12.36 10.31 -4.74
C ILE A 59 11.23 9.38 -4.25
N THR A 60 11.18 8.15 -4.75
CA THR A 60 10.16 7.17 -4.35
C THR A 60 10.21 6.90 -2.85
N LEU A 61 11.40 6.63 -2.30
CA LEU A 61 11.59 6.42 -0.86
C LEU A 61 11.28 7.68 -0.05
N ALA A 62 11.72 8.85 -0.51
CA ALA A 62 11.46 10.12 0.16
C ALA A 62 9.95 10.41 0.28
N LYS A 63 9.15 10.01 -0.71
CA LYS A 63 7.68 10.13 -0.66
C LYS A 63 7.01 9.01 0.13
N ALA A 64 7.52 7.78 0.03
CA ALA A 64 6.96 6.63 0.74
C ALA A 64 7.17 6.70 2.26
N THR A 65 8.35 7.17 2.70
CA THR A 65 8.73 7.21 4.12
C THR A 65 7.70 7.91 5.02
N PRO A 66 7.28 9.16 4.76
CA PRO A 66 6.28 9.81 5.62
C PRO A 66 4.93 9.08 5.59
N LEU A 67 4.50 8.54 4.44
CA LEU A 67 3.25 7.78 4.36
C LEU A 67 3.27 6.51 5.20
N ILE A 68 4.39 5.77 5.15
CA ILE A 68 4.59 4.56 5.96
C ILE A 68 4.59 4.94 7.45
N LEU A 69 5.31 5.98 7.84
CA LEU A 69 5.37 6.43 9.24
C LEU A 69 4.01 6.93 9.74
N SER A 70 3.23 7.63 8.90
CA SER A 70 1.86 8.03 9.25
C SER A 70 0.94 6.83 9.46
N GLY A 71 0.97 5.84 8.56
CA GLY A 71 0.21 4.60 8.72
C GLY A 71 0.63 3.83 9.98
N LEU A 72 1.92 3.78 10.26
CA LEU A 72 2.47 3.15 11.46
C LEU A 72 2.03 3.86 12.74
N ALA A 73 2.03 5.19 12.77
CA ALA A 73 1.56 5.98 13.90
C ALA A 73 0.09 5.65 14.24
N VAL A 74 -0.79 5.64 13.23
CA VAL A 74 -2.20 5.26 13.40
C VAL A 74 -2.33 3.81 13.87
N ALA A 75 -1.59 2.88 13.26
CA ALA A 75 -1.62 1.47 13.65
C ALA A 75 -1.21 1.25 15.12
N ILE A 76 -0.20 1.99 15.61
CA ILE A 76 0.23 1.93 17.01
C ILE A 76 -0.88 2.46 17.94
N CYS A 77 -1.50 3.60 17.62
CA CYS A 77 -2.60 4.17 18.42
C CYS A 77 -3.80 3.24 18.51
N LEU A 78 -4.22 2.67 17.38
CA LEU A 78 -5.33 1.70 17.33
C LEU A 78 -5.00 0.45 18.16
N ARG A 79 -3.76 -0.04 18.11
CA ARG A 79 -3.33 -1.18 18.92
C ARG A 79 -3.25 -0.86 20.42
N ALA A 80 -3.00 0.40 20.77
CA ALA A 80 -3.03 0.89 22.15
C ALA A 80 -4.46 1.19 22.66
N GLY A 81 -5.50 0.99 21.83
CA GLY A 81 -6.89 1.28 22.20
C GLY A 81 -7.22 2.78 22.24
N LEU A 82 -6.31 3.64 21.80
CA LEU A 82 -6.54 5.08 21.66
C LEU A 82 -7.17 5.35 20.31
N PHE A 83 -8.50 5.26 20.28
CA PHE A 83 -9.33 5.62 19.12
C PHE A 83 -9.60 7.13 19.04
N ASN A 84 -9.22 7.88 20.08
CA ASN A 84 -9.38 9.32 20.16
C ASN A 84 -8.28 9.94 21.03
N ILE A 85 -7.27 10.57 20.40
CA ILE A 85 -6.20 11.31 21.10
C ILE A 85 -6.52 12.82 21.11
N GLY A 86 -7.77 13.20 20.80
CA GLY A 86 -8.14 14.59 20.54
C GLY A 86 -9.60 14.97 20.80
N ALA A 87 -10.27 14.38 21.81
CA ALA A 87 -11.44 14.97 22.45
C ALA A 87 -11.28 15.00 23.96
#